data_AF-A0AAU7U7W2-F1
#
_entry.id   AF-A0AAU7U7W2-F1
#
_cell.length_a   1.000
_cell.length_b   1.000
_cell.length_c   1.000
_cell.angle_alpha   90.00
_cell.angle_beta   90.00
_cell.angle_gamma   90.00
#
_symmetry.space_group_name_H-M   'P 1'
#
loop_
_entity.id
_entity.type
_entity.pdbx_description
1 polymer ?
#
loop_
_entity_poly.entity_id
_entity_poly.type
_entity_poly.pdbx_seq_one_letter_code
_entity_poly.pdbx_strand_id
1 'polypeptide(L)' 'MPQLVYVLELLRPGGVVRAHFAQTEGAARRAAGARHRLEGRWLAGPDREVVAQLWAGQTLVAQVRRETLDD' A
#
# COMPACT_ATOMS: atom_id res chain seq x y z
N MET A 1 -12.09 0.45 -20.16
CA MET A 1 -10.64 0.40 -20.51
C MET A 1 -9.90 0.05 -19.23
N PRO A 2 -8.89 -0.84 -19.22
CA PRO A 2 -8.25 -1.24 -17.97
C PRO A 2 -7.62 -0.03 -17.28
N GLN A 3 -8.05 0.27 -16.04
CA GLN A 3 -7.53 1.36 -15.24
C GLN A 3 -6.53 0.83 -14.21
N LEU A 4 -5.31 1.35 -14.24
CA LEU A 4 -4.31 1.06 -13.22
C LEU A 4 -4.60 1.84 -11.93
N VAL A 5 -4.62 1.14 -10.80
CA VAL A 5 -4.79 1.71 -9.47
C VAL A 5 -3.74 1.18 -8.49
N TYR A 6 -3.47 1.96 -7.45
CA TYR A 6 -2.59 1.63 -6.35
C TYR A 6 -3.39 1.57 -5.06
N VAL A 7 -3.37 0.41 -4.41
CA VAL A 7 -4.16 0.12 -3.22
C VAL A 7 -3.23 0.07 -2.02
N LEU A 8 -3.45 0.94 -1.04
CA LEU A 8 -2.83 0.85 0.26
C LEU A 8 -3.53 -0.24 1.07
N GLU A 9 -2.77 -1.25 1.48
CA GLU A 9 -3.18 -2.32 2.37
C GLU A 9 -2.53 -2.14 3.73
N LEU A 10 -3.33 -2.17 4.81
CA LEU A 10 -2.84 -2.20 6.18
C LEU A 10 -2.80 -3.65 6.64
N LEU A 11 -1.65 -4.09 7.14
CA LEU A 11 -1.47 -5.45 7.63
C LEU A 11 -1.71 -5.46 9.14
N ARG A 12 -2.71 -6.23 9.57
CA ARG A 12 -3.05 -6.39 10.98
C ARG A 12 -2.97 -7.87 11.35
N PRO A 13 -2.85 -8.22 12.64
CA PRO A 13 -2.82 -9.62 13.08
C PRO A 13 -4.04 -10.44 12.62
N GLY A 14 -5.19 -9.79 12.43
CA GLY A 14 -6.43 -10.43 11.96
C GLY A 14 -6.63 -10.43 10.44
N GLY A 15 -5.65 -9.96 9.65
CA GLY A 15 -5.71 -9.94 8.19
C GLY A 15 -5.39 -8.57 7.57
N VAL A 16 -5.75 -8.44 6.29
CA VAL A 16 -5.41 -7.29 5.45
C VAL A 16 -6.63 -6.38 5.27
N VAL A 17 -6.43 -5.07 5.48
CA VAL A 17 -7.46 -4.05 5.25
C VAL A 17 -7.05 -3.17 4.08
N ARG A 18 -7.85 -3.15 3.01
CA ARG A 18 -7.67 -2.25 1.86
C ARG A 18 -8.18 -0.86 2.24
N ALA A 19 -7.27 0.05 2.51
CA ALA A 19 -7.56 1.30 3.22
C ALA A 19 -7.61 2.54 2.32
N HIS A 20 -6.96 2.51 1.15
CA HIS A 20 -6.98 3.64 0.23
C HIS A 20 -6.73 3.20 -1.22
N PHE A 21 -7.48 3.76 -2.17
CA PHE A 21 -7.27 3.60 -3.60
C PHE A 21 -6.72 4.90 -4.17
N ALA A 22 -5.62 4.81 -4.90
CA ALA A 22 -4.89 5.94 -5.43
C ALA A 22 -4.48 5.73 -6.89
N GLN A 23 -4.26 6.83 -7.61
CA GLN A 23 -3.79 6.77 -9.00
C GLN A 23 -2.27 6.57 -9.12
N THR A 24 -1.51 6.77 -8.03
CA THR A 24 -0.05 6.61 -8.01
C THR A 24 0.41 5.96 -6.71
N GLU A 25 1.54 5.24 -6.75
CA GLU A 25 2.19 4.67 -5.56
C GLU A 25 2.48 5.76 -4.50
N GLY A 26 3.03 6.90 -4.93
CA GLY A 26 3.36 8.00 -4.02
C GLY A 26 2.14 8.55 -3.29
N ALA A 27 0.97 8.61 -3.94
CA ALA A 27 -0.27 9.01 -3.28
C ALA A 27 -0.74 7.98 -2.24
N ALA A 28 -0.64 6.69 -2.53
CA ALA A 28 -0.93 5.62 -1.56
C ALA A 28 0.02 5.69 -0.34
N ARG A 29 1.31 5.92 -0.56
CA ARG A 29 2.31 6.07 0.50
C ARG A 29 2.05 7.28 1.40
N ARG A 30 1.68 8.43 0.81
CA ARG A 30 1.30 9.64 1.58
C ARG A 30 0.04 9.41 2.40
N ALA A 31 -0.95 8.67 1.89
CA ALA A 31 -2.17 8.36 2.63
C ALA A 31 -1.88 7.53 3.90
N ALA A 32 -0.90 6.62 3.87
CA ALA A 32 -0.50 5.85 5.04
C ALA A 32 -0.12 6.73 6.24
N GLY A 33 0.72 7.76 6.01
CA GLY A 33 1.10 8.71 7.07
C GLY A 33 -0.02 9.71 7.40
N ALA A 34 -0.60 10.35 6.38
CA ALA A 34 -1.55 11.46 6.60
C ALA A 34 -2.92 11.01 7.15
N ARG A 35 -3.41 9.83 6.74
CA ARG A 35 -4.77 9.36 7.09
C ARG A 35 -4.74 8.25 8.14
N HIS A 36 -3.74 7.38 8.09
CA HIS A 36 -3.66 6.21 8.97
C HIS A 36 -2.59 6.33 10.06
N ARG A 37 -1.85 7.46 10.09
CA ARG A 37 -0.78 7.72 11.06
C ARG A 37 0.23 6.58 11.19
N LEU A 38 0.50 5.91 10.06
CA LEU A 38 1.51 4.87 10.02
C LEU A 38 2.90 5.48 9.88
N GLU A 39 3.81 4.99 10.71
CA GLU A 39 5.20 5.38 10.73
C GLU A 39 6.09 4.19 10.36
N GLY A 40 7.27 4.48 9.80
CA GLY A 40 8.22 3.46 9.42
C GLY A 40 9.00 3.82 8.17
N ARG A 41 9.70 2.82 7.64
CA ARG A 41 10.51 2.95 6.43
C ARG A 41 9.81 2.27 5.26
N TRP A 42 9.61 3.02 4.19
CA TRP A 42 9.20 2.47 2.90
C TRP A 42 10.39 1.77 2.23
N LEU A 43 10.19 0.52 1.83
CA LEU A 43 11.09 -0.26 0.99
C LEU A 43 10.39 -0.61 -0.32
N ALA A 44 11.18 -0.90 -1.35
CA ALA A 44 10.65 -1.46 -2.59
C ALA A 44 9.90 -2.76 -2.29
N GLY A 45 8.77 -2.96 -2.94
CA GLY A 45 8.01 -4.18 -2.77
C GLY A 45 8.67 -5.38 -3.48
N PRO A 46 8.27 -6.60 -3.12
CA PRO A 46 8.92 -7.83 -3.57
C PRO A 46 8.70 -8.14 -5.05
N ASP A 47 7.68 -7.55 -5.68
CA ASP A 47 7.30 -7.88 -7.06
C ASP A 47 6.56 -6.73 -7.76
N ARG A 48 5.97 -7.06 -8.91
CA ARG A 48 5.26 -6.12 -9.78
C ARG A 48 3.85 -5.77 -9.29
N GLU A 49 3.29 -6.55 -8.40
CA GLU A 49 1.96 -6.35 -7.81
C GLU A 49 2.10 -5.66 -6.47
N VAL A 50 2.98 -6.11 -5.59
CA VAL A 50 3.31 -5.40 -4.35
C VAL A 50 4.52 -4.52 -4.64
N VAL A 51 4.27 -3.22 -4.89
CA VAL A 51 5.28 -2.28 -5.39
C VAL A 51 6.02 -1.53 -4.27
N ALA A 52 5.43 -1.42 -3.08
CA ALA A 52 6.06 -0.79 -1.92
C ALA A 52 5.60 -1.44 -0.61
N GLN A 53 6.47 -1.47 0.39
CA GLN A 53 6.19 -2.03 1.71
C GLN A 53 6.64 -1.07 2.82
N LEU A 54 5.79 -0.86 3.83
CA LEU A 54 6.08 -0.02 4.99
C LEU A 54 6.43 -0.91 6.19
N TRP A 55 7.65 -0.76 6.66
CA TRP A 55 8.19 -1.51 7.79
C TRP A 55 8.34 -0.61 9.02
N ALA A 56 7.69 -1.01 10.12
CA ALA A 56 7.89 -0.46 11.45
C ALA A 56 8.87 -1.36 12.21
N GLY A 57 10.16 -1.02 12.16
CA GLY A 57 11.23 -1.92 12.62
C GLY A 57 11.26 -3.19 11.78
N GLN A 58 11.09 -4.35 12.42
CA GLN A 58 11.03 -5.66 11.76
C GLN A 58 9.61 -6.11 11.39
N THR A 59 8.60 -5.26 11.63
CA THR A 59 7.20 -5.60 11.36
C THR A 59 6.73 -4.92 10.09
N LEU A 60 6.20 -5.69 9.14
CA LEU A 60 5.51 -5.14 7.97
C LEU A 60 4.10 -4.70 8.41
N VAL A 61 3.82 -3.40 8.30
CA VAL A 61 2.56 -2.80 8.80
C VAL A 61 1.63 -2.32 7.68
N ALA A 62 2.17 -2.07 6.49
CA ALA A 62 1.38 -1.77 5.31
C ALA A 62 2.13 -2.11 4.02
N GLN A 63 1.40 -2.23 2.93
CA GLN A 63 1.98 -2.38 1.60
C GLN A 63 1.12 -1.65 0.56
N VAL A 64 1.71 -1.34 -0.59
CA VAL A 64 1.01 -0.77 -1.74
C VAL A 64 0.96 -1.84 -2.82
N ARG A 65 -0.26 -2.24 -3.17
CA ARG A 65 -0.52 -3.10 -4.32
C ARG A 65 -0.82 -2.29 -5.56
N ARG A 66 -0.39 -2.76 -6.71
CA ARG A 66 -0.70 -2.25 -8.04
C ARG A 66 -1.68 -3.23 -8.68
N GLU A 67 -2.85 -2.73 -9.03
CA GLU A 67 -3.94 -3.53 -9.58
C GLU A 67 -4.51 -2.90 -10.83
N THR A 68 -5.05 -3.73 -11.71
CA THR A 68 -5.78 -3.31 -12.90
C THR A 68 -7.27 -3.56 -12.65
N LEU A 69 -8.08 -2.52 -12.80
CA LEU A 69 -9.53 -2.63 -12.78
C LEU A 69 -10.01 -2.72 -14.23
N ASP A 70 -10.65 -3.84 -14.55
CA ASP A 70 -11.41 -4.00 -15.78
C ASP A 70 -12.86 -3.55 -15.48
N ASP A 71 -13.40 -2.64 -16.31
CA ASP A 71 -14.81 -2.18 -16.24
C ASP A 71 -15.80 -3.33 -16.39
#